data_AF-A0A3R6PDB1-F1
#
_entry.id   AF-A0A3R6PDB1-F1
#
_cell.length_a   1.000
_cell.length_b   1.000
_cell.length_c   1.000
_cell.angle_alpha   90.00
_cell.angle_beta   90.00
_cell.angle_gamma   90.00
#
_symmetry.space_group_name_H-M   'P 1'
#
loop_
_entity.id
_entity.type
_entity.pdbx_description
1 polymer ?
#
loop_
_entity_poly.entity_id
_entity_poly.type
_entity_poly.pdbx_seq_one_letter_code
_entity_poly.pdbx_strand_id
1 'polypeptide(L)' 'MANLNLEDFSEEYRKTAPMECSLYLVSCLDKDTQTQLKKDWNEAGGVKVIPYWKWCMEHIDVTYHN' A
#
# COMPACT_ATOMS: atom_id res chain seq x y z
N MET A 1 2.99 10.33 1.46
CA MET A 1 2.34 9.11 1.92
C MET A 1 0.88 9.17 1.51
N ALA A 2 0.39 8.18 0.75
CA ALA A 2 -1.02 8.13 0.35
C ALA A 2 -1.91 7.84 1.56
N ASN A 3 -2.85 8.75 1.88
CA ASN A 3 -3.82 8.56 2.96
C ASN A 3 -5.23 8.37 2.36
N LEU A 4 -5.87 7.26 2.69
CA LEU A 4 -7.23 6.96 2.22
C LEU A 4 -8.23 7.47 3.26
N ASN A 5 -9.12 8.39 2.87
CA ASN A 5 -10.20 8.84 3.74
C ASN A 5 -11.27 7.74 3.84
N LEU A 6 -11.53 7.25 5.06
CA LEU A 6 -12.47 6.17 5.35
C LEU A 6 -13.75 6.64 6.06
N GLU A 7 -13.91 7.95 6.31
CA GLU A 7 -15.03 8.49 7.10
C GLU A 7 -16.39 8.11 6.50
N ASP A 8 -16.51 8.15 5.17
CA ASP A 8 -17.75 7.86 4.43
C ASP A 8 -17.90 6.38 3.99
N PHE A 9 -16.96 5.51 4.36
CA PHE A 9 -17.01 4.11 3.95
C PHE A 9 -18.01 3.35 4.82
N SER A 10 -18.92 2.58 4.19
CA SER A 10 -19.73 1.60 4.91
C SER A 10 -18.83 0.61 5.64
N GLU A 11 -19.30 0.10 6.77
CA GLU A 11 -18.48 -0.71 7.69
C GLU A 11 -17.87 -1.95 7.00
N GLU A 12 -18.58 -2.50 6.01
CA GLU A 12 -18.15 -3.63 5.18
C GLU A 12 -16.88 -3.33 4.36
N TYR A 13 -16.67 -2.09 3.90
CA TYR A 13 -15.56 -1.72 3.02
C TYR A 13 -14.37 -1.08 3.76
N ARG A 14 -14.55 -0.69 5.03
CA ARG A 14 -13.48 -0.06 5.83
C ARG A 14 -12.22 -0.93 5.95
N LYS A 15 -12.34 -2.25 5.80
CA LYS A 15 -11.20 -3.18 5.85
C LYS A 15 -10.66 -3.57 4.48
N THR A 16 -11.53 -3.81 3.50
CA THR A 16 -11.13 -4.31 2.18
C THR A 16 -10.63 -3.21 1.25
N ALA A 17 -11.23 -2.03 1.30
CA ALA A 17 -10.86 -0.96 0.38
C ALA A 17 -9.43 -0.43 0.58
N PRO A 18 -8.90 -0.22 1.81
CA PRO A 18 -7.48 0.13 1.98
C PRO A 18 -6.55 -0.93 1.37
N MET A 19 -6.90 -2.21 1.52
CA MET A 19 -6.16 -3.32 0.94
C MET A 19 -6.14 -3.22 -0.59
N GLU A 20 -7.31 -3.14 -1.23
CA GLU A 20 -7.42 -3.09 -2.68
C GLU A 20 -6.76 -1.84 -3.28
N CYS A 21 -6.96 -0.67 -2.66
CA CYS A 21 -6.30 0.56 -3.07
C CYS A 21 -4.78 0.44 -3.02
N SER A 22 -4.24 -0.10 -1.92
CA SER A 22 -2.78 -0.26 -1.79
C SER A 22 -2.20 -1.18 -2.86
N LEU A 23 -2.88 -2.28 -3.19
CA LEU A 23 -2.44 -3.23 -4.21
C LEU A 23 -2.54 -2.64 -5.61
N TYR A 24 -3.57 -1.83 -5.87
CA TYR A 24 -3.69 -1.09 -7.12
C TYR A 24 -2.54 -0.09 -7.28
N LEU A 25 -2.22 0.69 -6.24
CA LEU A 25 -1.07 1.62 -6.27
C LEU A 25 0.24 0.90 -6.55
N VAL A 26 0.48 -0.26 -5.94
CA VAL A 26 1.65 -1.11 -6.24
C VAL A 26 1.67 -1.53 -7.71
N SER A 27 0.51 -1.89 -8.28
CA SER A 27 0.43 -2.33 -9.67
C SER A 27 0.80 -1.24 -10.69
N CYS A 28 0.72 0.04 -10.30
CA CYS A 28 1.13 1.18 -11.13
C CYS A 28 2.65 1.39 -11.17
N LEU A 29 3.40 0.78 -10.23
CA LEU A 29 4.86 0.87 -10.19
C LEU A 29 5.48 -0.06 -11.24
N ASP A 30 6.70 0.24 -11.68
CA ASP A 30 7.46 -0.67 -12.53
C ASP A 30 7.87 -1.95 -11.75
N LYS A 31 8.21 -3.01 -12.48
CA LYS A 31 8.49 -4.33 -11.89
C LYS A 31 9.69 -4.33 -10.95
N ASP A 32 10.70 -3.50 -11.22
CA ASP A 32 11.91 -3.45 -10.39
C ASP A 32 11.57 -2.78 -9.06
N THR A 33 10.82 -1.68 -9.08
CA THR A 33 10.30 -1.03 -7.87
C THR A 33 9.39 -1.95 -7.07
N GLN A 34 8.48 -2.70 -7.72
CA GLN A 34 7.64 -3.69 -7.02
C GLN A 34 8.48 -4.78 -6.32
N THR A 35 9.54 -5.23 -6.98
CA THR A 35 10.44 -6.26 -6.45
C THR A 35 11.24 -5.74 -5.27
N GLN A 36 11.77 -4.51 -5.38
CA GLN A 36 12.49 -3.85 -4.30
C GLN A 36 11.59 -3.59 -3.10
N LEU A 37 10.38 -3.08 -3.29
CA LEU A 37 9.40 -2.86 -2.23
C LEU A 37 9.09 -4.16 -1.45
N LYS A 38 8.97 -5.28 -2.17
CA LYS A 38 8.73 -6.60 -1.54
C LYS A 38 9.95 -7.10 -0.76
N LYS A 39 11.15 -6.84 -1.26
CA LYS A 39 12.41 -7.17 -0.60
C LYS A 39 12.55 -6.37 0.70
N ASP A 40 12.35 -5.05 0.66
CA ASP A 40 12.43 -4.17 1.82
C ASP A 40 11.43 -4.60 2.91
N TRP A 41 10.20 -4.95 2.50
CA TRP A 41 9.20 -5.49 3.42
C TRP A 41 9.66 -6.77 4.12
N ASN A 42 10.30 -7.71 3.38
CA ASN A 42 10.83 -8.94 3.97
C ASN A 42 11.98 -8.66 4.93
N GLU A 43 12.89 -7.73 4.58
CA GLU A 43 14.03 -7.33 5.41
C GLU A 43 13.56 -6.62 6.70
N ALA A 44 12.45 -5.88 6.65
CA ALA A 44 11.79 -5.28 7.81
C ALA A 44 11.02 -6.27 8.70
N GLY A 45 11.08 -7.58 8.42
CA GLY A 45 10.44 -8.64 9.20
C GLY A 45 9.12 -9.17 8.61
N GLY A 46 8.68 -8.61 7.49
CA GLY A 46 7.56 -9.11 6.70
C GLY A 46 6.23 -9.16 7.44
N VAL A 47 5.42 -10.17 7.13
CA VAL A 47 4.05 -10.33 7.65
C VAL A 47 3.97 -10.43 9.17
N LYS A 48 5.06 -10.85 9.83
CA LYS A 48 5.12 -10.93 11.30
C LYS A 48 5.11 -9.55 11.96
N VAL A 49 5.56 -8.52 11.24
CA VAL A 49 5.62 -7.14 11.71
C VAL A 49 4.46 -6.33 11.15
N ILE A 50 4.22 -6.43 9.84
CA ILE A 50 3.21 -5.63 9.13
C ILE A 50 2.67 -6.37 7.90
N PRO A 51 1.35 -6.40 7.67
CA PRO A 51 0.79 -6.90 6.42
C PRO A 51 1.31 -6.11 5.21
N TYR A 52 1.59 -6.79 4.10
CA TYR A 52 2.20 -6.17 2.92
C TYR A 52 1.41 -4.97 2.39
N TRP A 53 0.08 -5.06 2.33
CA TRP A 53 -0.78 -3.96 1.86
C TRP A 53 -0.60 -2.68 2.69
N LYS A 54 -0.41 -2.82 4.01
CA LYS A 54 -0.23 -1.69 4.93
C LYS A 54 1.16 -1.08 4.77
N TRP A 55 2.19 -1.93 4.60
CA TRP A 55 3.54 -1.50 4.24
C TRP A 55 3.52 -0.65 2.96
N CYS A 56 2.82 -1.11 1.92
CA CYS A 56 2.69 -0.39 0.66
C CYS A 56 2.04 0.99 0.86
N MET A 57 0.99 1.10 1.67
CA MET A 57 0.38 2.41 1.95
C MET A 57 1.35 3.39 2.64
N GLU A 58 2.20 2.89 3.55
CA GLU A 58 3.16 3.73 4.28
C GLU A 58 4.36 4.15 3.42
N HIS A 59 4.68 3.39 2.36
CA HIS A 59 5.91 3.57 1.56
C HIS A 59 5.68 3.98 0.11
N ILE A 60 4.42 4.15 -0.32
CA ILE A 60 4.09 4.70 -1.65
C ILE A 60 3.70 6.17 -1.52
N ASP A 61 4.39 6.99 -2.31
CA ASP A 61 4.11 8.41 -2.48
C ASP A 61 3.45 8.66 -3.84
N VAL A 62 2.31 9.37 -3.81
CA VAL A 62 1.63 9.86 -5.02
C VAL A 62 1.94 11.34 -5.14
N THR A 63 2.50 11.75 -6.29
CA THR A 63 2.83 13.14 -6.57
C THR A 63 2.13 13.57 -7.86
N TYR A 64 1.68 14.82 -7.91
CA TYR A 64 1.12 15.42 -9.12
C TYR A 64 2.22 16.21 -9.82
N HIS A 65 2.37 15.98 -11.13
CA HIS A 65 3.20 16.81 -11.98
C HIS A 65 2.31 17.85 -12.65
N ASN A 66 2.46 19.11 -12.26
CA ASN A 66 1.85 20.26 -12.94
C ASN A 66 2.68 20.64 -14.17
#